data_AF-A0A191VKV5-F1
#
_entry.id   AF-A0A191VKV5-F1
#
_cell.length_a   1.000
_cell.length_b   1.000
_cell.length_c   1.000
_cell.angle_alpha   90.00
_cell.angle_beta   90.00
_cell.angle_gamma   90.00
#
_symmetry.space_group_name_H-M   'P 1'
#
loop_
_entity.id
_entity.type
_entity.pdbx_description
1 polymer ?
#
loop_
_entity_poly.entity_id
_entity_poly.type
_entity_poly.pdbx_seq_one_letter_code
_entity_poly.pdbx_strand_id
1 'polypeptide(L)'
;MGLVIAAVSIQTQWALTGTMAMMIAHGFTSSALFCLANTTYERTQTRIMILTRGFHNILPMTTAWWLLASLMNIATPPSMNFTSELLMASAMFNWCPTTIIMFGLLMLITASYTLHMFLSTQTGTLMVNTPIQPTHSREHLLLLLHITPLMLISFKPELVM
;
A
#
# COMPACT_ATOMS: atom_id res chain seq x y z
N MET A 1 11.02 -2.08 2.04
CA MET A 1 12.24 -1.62 2.74
C MET A 1 13.56 -2.07 2.11
N GLY A 2 13.67 -3.24 1.47
CA GLY A 2 14.91 -3.63 0.79
C GLY A 2 15.42 -2.60 -0.24
N LEU A 3 14.50 -2.02 -1.03
CA LEU A 3 14.80 -0.93 -1.98
C LEU A 3 15.37 0.32 -1.28
N VAL A 4 14.87 0.64 -0.08
CA VAL A 4 15.36 1.77 0.73
C VAL A 4 16.82 1.54 1.14
N ILE A 5 17.15 0.34 1.61
CA ILE A 5 18.53 -0.01 2.00
C ILE A 5 19.48 0.10 0.79
N ALA A 6 19.06 -0.45 -0.35
CA ALA A 6 19.84 -0.41 -1.59
C ALA A 6 20.08 1.05 -2.04
N ALA A 7 19.05 1.88 -2.07
CA ALA A 7 19.17 3.28 -2.45
C ALA A 7 20.04 4.08 -1.46
N VAL A 8 19.85 3.94 -0.14
CA VAL A 8 20.69 4.64 0.86
C VAL A 8 22.16 4.28 0.70
N SER A 9 22.48 3.04 0.32
CA SER A 9 23.87 2.61 0.11
C SER A 9 24.58 3.31 -1.07
N ILE A 10 23.83 3.86 -2.03
CA ILE A 10 24.36 4.58 -3.19
C ILE A 10 24.70 6.05 -2.84
N GLN A 11 24.06 6.62 -1.83
CA GLN A 11 24.35 7.96 -1.29
C GLN A 11 24.29 9.12 -2.31
N THR A 12 23.54 8.99 -3.41
CA THR A 12 23.26 10.11 -4.32
C THR A 12 22.06 10.91 -3.83
N GLN A 13 21.97 12.19 -4.25
CA GLN A 13 20.84 13.05 -3.88
C GLN A 13 19.49 12.41 -4.25
N TRP A 14 19.40 11.85 -5.46
CA TRP A 14 18.18 11.17 -5.94
C TRP A 14 17.82 9.94 -5.10
N ALA A 15 18.82 9.19 -4.63
CA ALA A 15 18.60 8.05 -3.76
C ALA A 15 18.13 8.50 -2.36
N LEU A 16 18.74 9.53 -1.79
CA LEU A 16 18.38 10.03 -0.46
C LEU A 16 17.00 10.68 -0.44
N THR A 17 16.65 11.48 -1.45
CA THR A 17 15.29 12.06 -1.54
C THR A 17 14.24 10.98 -1.79
N GLY A 18 14.52 10.03 -2.69
CA GLY A 18 13.65 8.88 -2.94
C GLY A 18 13.44 7.99 -1.70
N THR A 19 14.48 7.76 -0.91
CA THR A 19 14.40 6.95 0.32
C THR A 19 13.60 7.65 1.40
N MET A 20 13.80 8.95 1.63
CA MET A 20 13.00 9.73 2.58
C MET A 20 11.52 9.72 2.20
N ALA A 21 11.23 9.99 0.93
CA ALA A 21 9.87 9.92 0.38
C ALA A 21 9.25 8.53 0.57
N MET A 22 9.99 7.46 0.28
CA MET A 22 9.49 6.08 0.43
C MET A 22 9.21 5.73 1.88
N MET A 23 10.05 6.14 2.83
CA MET A 23 9.85 5.83 4.25
C MET A 23 8.55 6.46 4.78
N ILE A 24 8.28 7.72 4.42
CA ILE A 24 7.02 8.38 4.77
C ILE A 24 5.85 7.69 4.08
N ALA A 25 5.94 7.54 2.76
CA ALA A 25 4.84 7.06 1.96
C ALA A 25 4.44 5.62 2.35
N HIS A 26 5.43 4.72 2.47
CA HIS A 26 5.22 3.37 2.97
C HIS A 26 4.73 3.33 4.42
N GLY A 27 5.19 4.25 5.28
CA GLY A 27 4.71 4.36 6.66
C GLY A 27 3.19 4.54 6.73
N PHE A 28 2.64 5.44 5.89
CA PHE A 28 1.20 5.66 5.79
C PHE A 28 0.46 4.52 5.08
N THR A 29 0.98 3.97 3.98
CA THR A 29 0.27 2.90 3.26
C THR A 29 0.24 1.59 4.05
N SER A 30 1.34 1.20 4.67
CA SER A 30 1.42 -0.04 5.46
C SER A 30 0.55 0.04 6.72
N SER A 31 0.57 1.15 7.44
CA SER A 31 -0.31 1.36 8.60
C SER A 31 -1.79 1.33 8.22
N ALA A 32 -2.18 1.96 7.09
CA ALA A 32 -3.56 1.87 6.59
C ALA A 32 -3.97 0.41 6.29
N LEU A 33 -3.11 -0.38 5.64
CA LEU A 33 -3.36 -1.80 5.37
C LEU A 33 -3.46 -2.64 6.65
N PHE A 34 -2.63 -2.37 7.66
CA PHE A 34 -2.74 -3.02 8.97
C PHE A 34 -4.05 -2.67 9.67
N CYS A 35 -4.50 -1.42 9.58
CA CYS A 35 -5.78 -1.02 10.14
C CYS A 35 -6.95 -1.68 9.41
N LEU A 36 -6.90 -1.79 8.09
CA LEU A 36 -7.88 -2.55 7.32
C LEU A 36 -7.92 -4.03 7.75
N ALA A 37 -6.76 -4.67 7.88
CA ALA A 37 -6.68 -6.03 8.41
C ALA A 37 -7.29 -6.13 9.82
N ASN A 38 -7.06 -5.13 10.69
CA ASN A 38 -7.66 -5.11 12.02
C ASN A 38 -9.19 -4.96 11.98
N THR A 39 -9.74 -4.07 11.14
CA THR A 39 -11.21 -3.94 11.00
C THR A 39 -11.86 -5.23 10.50
N THR A 40 -11.18 -5.99 9.64
CA THR A 40 -11.66 -7.33 9.25
C THR A 40 -11.57 -8.32 10.41
N TYR A 41 -10.48 -8.28 11.18
CA TYR A 41 -10.26 -9.16 12.32
C TYR A 41 -11.28 -8.94 13.45
N GLU A 42 -11.63 -7.69 13.77
CA GLU A 42 -12.64 -7.38 14.80
C GLU A 42 -14.00 -8.02 14.47
N ARG A 43 -14.31 -8.20 13.17
CA ARG A 43 -15.55 -8.84 12.69
C ARG A 43 -15.47 -10.36 12.59
N THR A 44 -14.35 -10.90 12.11
CA THR A 44 -14.22 -12.34 11.80
C THR A 44 -13.52 -13.14 12.88
N GLN A 45 -12.83 -12.47 13.81
CA GLN A 45 -11.98 -13.05 14.85
C GLN A 45 -10.89 -14.00 14.31
N THR A 46 -10.54 -13.88 13.03
CA THR A 46 -9.51 -14.69 12.37
C THR A 46 -8.65 -13.82 11.44
N ARG A 47 -7.37 -14.16 11.34
CA ARG A 47 -6.42 -13.53 10.39
C ARG A 47 -6.20 -14.37 9.13
N ILE A 48 -6.94 -15.47 8.99
CA ILE A 48 -6.80 -16.40 7.88
C ILE A 48 -7.53 -15.81 6.67
N MET A 49 -6.76 -15.30 5.72
CA MET A 49 -7.25 -14.57 4.53
C MET A 49 -8.29 -15.36 3.71
N ILE A 50 -8.14 -16.69 3.63
CA ILE A 50 -9.06 -17.55 2.88
C ILE A 50 -10.46 -17.68 3.53
N LEU A 51 -10.57 -17.39 4.83
CA LEU A 51 -11.85 -17.38 5.55
C LEU A 51 -12.53 -16.00 5.49
N THR A 52 -11.76 -14.95 5.19
CA THR A 52 -12.22 -13.56 5.16
C THR A 52 -12.46 -13.09 3.72
N ARG A 53 -13.44 -13.68 3.03
CA ARG A 53 -13.77 -13.40 1.60
C ARG A 53 -15.12 -12.72 1.41
N GLY A 54 -15.35 -12.09 0.27
CA GLY A 54 -16.67 -11.60 -0.13
C GLY A 54 -17.15 -10.31 0.54
N PHE A 55 -16.23 -9.51 1.09
CA PHE A 55 -16.59 -8.26 1.77
C PHE A 55 -17.12 -7.17 0.83
N HIS A 56 -16.93 -7.27 -0.49
CA HIS A 56 -17.45 -6.30 -1.47
C HIS A 56 -18.95 -6.09 -1.38
N ASN A 57 -19.71 -7.17 -1.24
CA ASN A 57 -21.17 -7.10 -1.23
C ASN A 57 -21.74 -6.59 0.09
N ILE A 58 -20.96 -6.68 1.18
CA ILE A 58 -21.43 -6.42 2.54
C ILE A 58 -20.97 -5.04 3.03
N LEU A 59 -19.71 -4.70 2.78
CA LEU A 59 -19.07 -3.48 3.28
C LEU A 59 -18.44 -2.69 2.11
N PRO A 60 -19.24 -2.18 1.15
CA PRO A 60 -18.73 -1.56 -0.08
C PRO A 60 -17.80 -0.37 0.21
N MET A 61 -18.09 0.43 1.24
CA MET A 61 -17.22 1.55 1.63
C MET A 61 -15.85 1.11 2.13
N THR A 62 -15.74 0.05 2.92
CA THR A 62 -14.41 -0.50 3.25
C THR A 62 -13.71 -1.08 2.05
N THR A 63 -14.44 -1.59 1.07
CA THR A 63 -13.80 -2.14 -0.13
C THR A 63 -13.17 -1.05 -0.99
N ALA A 64 -13.76 0.14 -1.01
CA ALA A 64 -13.13 1.33 -1.59
C ALA A 64 -11.83 1.71 -0.86
N TRP A 65 -11.81 1.63 0.47
CA TRP A 65 -10.59 1.86 1.25
C TRP A 65 -9.51 0.80 1.00
N TRP A 66 -9.89 -0.48 0.93
CA TRP A 66 -9.01 -1.57 0.52
C TRP A 66 -8.42 -1.33 -0.87
N LEU A 67 -9.24 -0.91 -1.83
CA LEU A 67 -8.80 -0.60 -3.18
C LEU A 67 -7.80 0.55 -3.16
N LEU A 68 -8.13 1.69 -2.55
CA LEU A 68 -7.24 2.85 -2.47
C LEU A 68 -5.89 2.51 -1.82
N ALA A 69 -5.90 1.85 -0.67
CA ALA A 69 -4.67 1.45 0.02
C ALA A 69 -3.84 0.46 -0.82
N SER A 70 -4.50 -0.49 -1.52
CA SER A 70 -3.82 -1.43 -2.42
C SER A 70 -3.19 -0.72 -3.63
N LEU A 71 -3.88 0.24 -4.25
CA LEU A 71 -3.38 1.02 -5.38
C LEU A 71 -2.18 1.89 -4.98
N MET A 72 -2.19 2.46 -3.77
CA MET A 72 -1.03 3.18 -3.23
C MET A 72 0.13 2.23 -2.97
N ASN A 73 -0.14 1.02 -2.46
CA ASN A 73 0.90 0.03 -2.19
C ASN A 73 1.51 -0.59 -3.48
N ILE A 74 0.75 -0.60 -4.59
CA ILE A 74 1.26 -0.94 -5.94
C ILE A 74 2.06 0.22 -6.55
N ALA A 75 2.12 1.37 -5.87
CA ALA A 75 2.79 2.57 -6.34
C ALA A 75 2.17 3.05 -7.67
N THR A 76 0.84 3.16 -7.72
CA THR A 76 0.16 3.73 -8.90
C THR A 76 0.33 5.26 -8.97
N PRO A 77 0.53 5.87 -10.15
CA PRO A 77 0.58 7.32 -10.28
C PRO A 77 -0.80 7.93 -10.00
N PRO A 78 -0.92 9.09 -9.31
CA PRO A 78 0.15 10.00 -8.88
C PRO A 78 0.64 9.79 -7.42
N SER A 79 0.58 8.59 -6.85
CA SER A 79 0.94 8.37 -5.43
C SER A 79 2.40 8.70 -5.10
N MET A 80 2.67 9.09 -3.84
CA MET A 80 4.03 9.33 -3.35
C MET A 80 4.90 8.08 -3.45
N ASN A 81 4.34 6.88 -3.21
CA ASN A 81 5.04 5.60 -3.39
C ASN A 81 5.65 5.49 -4.81
N PHE A 82 4.87 5.83 -5.84
CA PHE A 82 5.35 5.82 -7.23
C PHE A 82 6.54 6.75 -7.42
N THR A 83 6.41 8.01 -6.98
CA THR A 83 7.47 9.01 -7.14
C THR A 83 8.76 8.59 -6.43
N SER A 84 8.66 8.03 -5.23
CA SER A 84 9.81 7.55 -4.47
C SER A 84 10.48 6.33 -5.09
N GLU A 85 9.70 5.36 -5.56
CA GLU A 85 10.23 4.16 -6.21
C GLU A 85 10.92 4.49 -7.53
N LEU A 86 10.36 5.44 -8.30
CA LEU A 86 10.97 5.91 -9.54
C LEU A 86 12.32 6.62 -9.28
N LEU A 87 12.40 7.50 -8.27
CA LEU A 87 13.65 8.16 -7.90
C LEU A 87 14.72 7.16 -7.47
N MET A 88 14.37 6.22 -6.58
CA MET A 88 15.30 5.17 -6.16
C MET A 88 15.72 4.27 -7.33
N ALA A 89 14.79 3.90 -8.22
CA ALA A 89 15.09 3.11 -9.41
C ALA A 89 16.06 3.83 -10.35
N SER A 90 15.89 5.13 -10.55
CA SER A 90 16.80 5.94 -11.37
C SER A 90 18.21 6.01 -10.79
N ALA A 91 18.34 6.14 -9.46
CA ALA A 91 19.62 6.14 -8.78
C ALA A 91 20.31 4.78 -8.86
N MET A 92 19.55 3.69 -8.66
CA MET A 92 20.05 2.31 -8.80
C MET A 92 20.49 2.01 -10.24
N PHE A 93 19.71 2.45 -11.22
CA PHE A 93 20.04 2.28 -12.64
C PHE A 93 21.33 2.99 -13.01
N ASN A 94 21.53 4.22 -12.52
CA ASN A 94 22.77 4.97 -12.72
C ASN A 94 23.97 4.31 -12.02
N TRP A 95 23.76 3.64 -10.89
CA TRP A 95 24.81 2.89 -10.20
C TRP A 95 25.20 1.60 -10.94
N CYS A 96 24.20 0.80 -11.37
CA CYS A 96 24.42 -0.37 -12.20
C CYS A 96 23.17 -0.68 -13.04
N PRO A 97 23.22 -0.60 -14.39
CA PRO A 97 22.04 -0.78 -15.24
C PRO A 97 21.35 -2.13 -15.12
N THR A 98 22.06 -3.20 -14.72
CA THR A 98 21.48 -4.53 -14.55
C THR A 98 20.45 -4.60 -13.42
N THR A 99 20.47 -3.62 -12.50
CA THR A 99 19.52 -3.51 -11.39
C THR A 99 18.08 -3.28 -11.87
N ILE A 100 17.87 -2.81 -13.10
CA ILE A 100 16.52 -2.61 -13.66
C ILE A 100 15.73 -3.92 -13.78
N ILE A 101 16.42 -5.04 -14.03
CA ILE A 101 15.79 -6.37 -14.13
C ILE A 101 15.24 -6.75 -12.75
N MET A 102 16.05 -6.58 -11.70
CA MET A 102 15.64 -6.88 -10.32
C MET A 102 14.53 -5.94 -9.86
N PHE A 103 14.61 -4.65 -10.23
CA PHE A 103 13.55 -3.70 -9.94
C PHE A 103 12.23 -4.08 -10.62
N GLY A 104 12.26 -4.44 -11.92
CA GLY A 104 11.07 -4.89 -12.64
C GLY A 104 10.42 -6.14 -12.02
N LEU A 105 11.22 -7.12 -11.60
CA LEU A 105 10.73 -8.29 -10.88
C LEU A 105 10.12 -7.94 -9.52
N LEU A 106 10.74 -7.01 -8.77
CA LEU A 106 10.20 -6.50 -7.52
C LEU A 106 8.83 -5.85 -7.72
N MET A 107 8.68 -5.00 -8.74
CA MET A 107 7.41 -4.35 -9.07
C MET A 107 6.32 -5.36 -9.47
N LEU A 108 6.69 -6.40 -10.23
CA LEU A 108 5.74 -7.46 -10.61
C LEU A 108 5.26 -8.26 -9.39
N ILE A 109 6.16 -8.63 -8.48
CA ILE A 109 5.82 -9.38 -7.27
C ILE A 109 4.98 -8.53 -6.32
N THR A 110 5.31 -7.25 -6.15
CA THR A 110 4.52 -6.34 -5.31
C THR A 110 3.11 -6.16 -5.88
N ALA A 111 2.96 -5.93 -7.19
CA ALA A 111 1.66 -5.81 -7.84
C ALA A 111 0.82 -7.09 -7.73
N SER A 112 1.42 -8.25 -7.98
CA SER A 112 0.70 -9.53 -7.91
C SER A 112 0.27 -9.89 -6.49
N TYR A 113 1.14 -9.72 -5.49
CA TYR A 113 0.80 -10.00 -4.09
C TYR A 113 -0.31 -9.08 -3.56
N THR A 114 -0.21 -7.78 -3.84
CA THR A 114 -1.19 -6.79 -3.36
C THR A 114 -2.56 -6.97 -4.00
N LEU A 115 -2.60 -7.21 -5.31
CA LEU A 115 -3.84 -7.50 -6.01
C LEU A 115 -4.43 -8.84 -5.56
N HIS A 116 -3.59 -9.86 -5.31
CA HIS A 116 -4.05 -11.12 -4.73
C HIS A 116 -4.68 -10.91 -3.35
N MET A 117 -4.06 -10.11 -2.48
CA MET A 117 -4.60 -9.77 -1.15
C MET A 117 -5.93 -9.00 -1.26
N PHE A 118 -6.06 -8.04 -2.18
CA PHE A 118 -7.33 -7.36 -2.43
C PHE A 118 -8.41 -8.34 -2.93
N LEU A 119 -8.14 -9.11 -3.99
CA LEU A 119 -9.12 -10.01 -4.57
C LEU A 119 -9.56 -11.11 -3.60
N SER A 120 -8.61 -11.73 -2.91
CA SER A 120 -8.89 -12.81 -1.96
C SER A 120 -9.75 -12.35 -0.79
N THR A 121 -9.65 -11.09 -0.36
CA THR A 121 -10.44 -10.56 0.77
C THR A 121 -11.79 -9.98 0.33
N GLN A 122 -11.82 -9.25 -0.79
CA GLN A 122 -13.01 -8.51 -1.21
C GLN A 122 -13.96 -9.32 -2.09
N THR A 123 -13.44 -10.25 -2.90
CA THR A 123 -14.25 -11.00 -3.88
C THR A 123 -14.63 -12.39 -3.39
N GLY A 124 -15.53 -13.05 -4.11
CA GLY A 124 -16.02 -14.39 -3.80
C GLY A 124 -17.25 -14.39 -2.89
N THR A 125 -17.69 -15.58 -2.51
CA THR A 125 -18.80 -15.78 -1.58
C THR A 125 -18.32 -15.73 -0.14
N LEU A 126 -19.15 -15.18 0.73
CA LEU A 126 -18.89 -15.17 2.17
C LEU A 126 -18.90 -16.61 2.70
N MET A 127 -17.84 -17.01 3.40
CA MET A 127 -17.72 -18.35 4.00
C MET A 127 -18.30 -18.41 5.41
N VAL A 128 -18.35 -17.27 6.12
CA VAL A 128 -18.78 -17.21 7.51
C VAL A 128 -20.27 -16.89 7.57
N ASN A 129 -21.05 -17.76 8.23
CA ASN A 129 -22.50 -17.60 8.35
C ASN A 129 -22.94 -16.62 9.47
N THR A 130 -22.02 -15.83 10.02
CA THR A 130 -22.31 -14.88 11.09
C THR A 130 -22.69 -13.51 10.52
N PRO A 131 -23.69 -12.83 11.09
CA PRO A 131 -24.03 -11.48 10.68
C PRO A 131 -22.85 -10.54 10.90
N ILE A 132 -22.44 -9.84 9.84
CA ILE A 132 -21.35 -8.87 9.89
C ILE A 132 -21.90 -7.50 10.23
N GLN A 133 -21.31 -6.85 11.24
CA GLN A 133 -21.66 -5.49 11.60
C GLN A 133 -21.20 -4.49 10.54
N PRO A 134 -22.01 -3.46 10.22
CA PRO A 134 -21.65 -2.41 9.28
C PRO A 134 -20.42 -1.63 9.76
N THR A 135 -19.85 -0.83 8.88
CA THR A 135 -18.66 -0.04 9.19
C THR A 135 -18.97 1.15 10.07
N HIS A 136 -18.15 1.33 11.11
CA HIS A 136 -18.33 2.43 12.05
C HIS A 136 -17.66 3.71 11.53
N SER A 137 -18.17 4.87 11.93
CA SER A 137 -17.57 6.18 11.61
C SER A 137 -16.10 6.29 12.04
N ARG A 138 -15.77 5.70 13.19
CA ARG A 138 -14.39 5.51 13.69
C ARG A 138 -13.45 4.90 12.65
N GLU A 139 -13.89 3.86 11.95
CA GLU A 139 -13.06 3.12 10.99
C GLU A 139 -12.82 3.96 9.74
N HIS A 140 -13.85 4.67 9.27
CA HIS A 140 -13.72 5.60 8.14
C HIS A 140 -12.82 6.79 8.48
N LEU A 141 -12.98 7.38 9.66
CA LEU A 141 -12.13 8.49 10.10
C LEU A 141 -10.67 8.04 10.20
N LEU A 142 -10.41 6.84 10.75
CA LEU A 142 -9.08 6.29 10.82
C LEU A 142 -8.45 6.20 9.43
N LEU A 143 -9.15 5.62 8.45
CA LEU A 143 -8.62 5.43 7.09
C LEU A 143 -8.45 6.76 6.35
N LEU A 144 -9.38 7.70 6.57
CA LEU A 144 -9.27 9.07 6.08
C LEU A 144 -7.99 9.74 6.58
N LEU A 145 -7.69 9.64 7.88
CA LEU A 145 -6.49 10.25 8.48
C LEU A 145 -5.18 9.61 8.00
N HIS A 146 -5.21 8.37 7.50
CA HIS A 146 -4.03 7.76 6.88
C HIS A 146 -3.86 8.18 5.41
N ILE A 147 -4.95 8.19 4.65
CA ILE A 147 -4.89 8.37 3.19
C ILE A 147 -4.82 9.85 2.81
N THR A 148 -5.52 10.73 3.52
CA THR A 148 -5.57 12.15 3.16
C THR A 148 -4.21 12.85 3.25
N PRO A 149 -3.37 12.66 4.28
CA PRO A 149 -2.05 13.31 4.31
C PRO A 149 -1.17 12.81 3.16
N LEU A 150 -1.21 11.51 2.87
CA LEU A 150 -0.42 10.93 1.79
C LEU A 150 -0.83 11.49 0.42
N MET A 151 -2.13 11.62 0.17
CA MET A 151 -2.64 12.25 -1.06
C MET A 151 -2.25 13.72 -1.14
N LEU A 152 -2.34 14.48 -0.04
CA LEU A 152 -1.93 15.89 -0.02
C LEU A 152 -0.43 16.06 -0.30
N ILE A 153 0.42 15.21 0.29
CA ILE A 153 1.87 15.21 0.02
C ILE A 153 2.14 14.87 -1.45
N SER A 154 1.37 13.97 -2.06
CA SER A 154 1.55 13.61 -3.47
C SER A 154 1.33 14.79 -4.44
N PHE A 155 0.49 15.77 -4.06
CA PHE A 155 0.31 17.00 -4.84
C PHE A 155 1.41 18.03 -4.63
N LYS A 156 2.17 17.95 -3.53
CA LYS A 156 3.30 18.85 -3.22
C LYS A 156 4.48 18.04 -2.67
N PRO A 157 5.14 17.23 -3.52
CA PRO A 157 6.24 16.36 -3.08
C PRO A 157 7.45 17.13 -2.56
N GLU A 158 7.61 18.41 -2.95
CA GLU A 158 8.66 19.35 -2.47
C GLU A 158 8.66 19.56 -0.95
N LEU A 159 7.59 19.20 -0.24
CA LEU A 159 7.57 19.27 1.23
C LEU A 159 8.40 18.17 1.90
N VAL A 160 8.73 17.11 1.15
CA VAL A 160 9.42 15.91 1.66
C VAL A 160 10.73 15.62 0.92
N MET A 161 10.77 15.91 -0.39
CA MET A 161 11.93 15.69 -1.27
C MET A 161 12.82 16.92 -1.33
#